data_AF-A0A3M1JQD6-F1
#
_entry.id   AF-A0A3M1JQD6-F1
#
_cell.length_a   1.000
_cell.length_b   1.000
_cell.length_c   1.000
_cell.angle_alpha   90.00
_cell.angle_beta   90.00
_cell.angle_gamma   90.00
#
_symmetry.space_group_name_H-M   'P 1'
#
loop_
_entity.id
_entity.type
_entity.pdbx_description
1 polymer ?
#
loop_
_entity_poly.entity_id
_entity_poly.type
_entity_poly.pdbx_seq_one_letter_code
_entity_poly.pdbx_strand_id
1 'polypeptide(L)' 'LPHKLDELIGAFPRVVTAELNSGHLSQMLRSTFLKDIGTISQITGQPFKVGDLKAALTQALGS' A
#
# COMPACT_ATOMS: atom_id res chain seq x y z
N LEU A 1 15.17 -5.27 -0.65
CA LEU A 1 14.36 -4.03 -0.68
C LEU A 1 15.28 -2.85 -0.98
N PRO A 2 14.78 -1.75 -1.58
CA PRO A 2 15.56 -0.54 -1.81
C PRO A 2 16.23 -0.04 -0.52
N HIS A 3 17.43 0.52 -0.66
CA HIS A 3 18.14 1.14 0.45
C HIS A 3 17.31 2.30 1.03
N LYS A 4 17.26 2.43 2.36
CA LYS A 4 16.47 3.44 3.12
C LYS A 4 14.95 3.37 3.01
N LEU A 5 14.38 2.27 2.51
CA LEU A 5 12.92 2.14 2.45
C LEU A 5 12.26 2.24 3.84
N ASP A 6 12.91 1.70 4.88
CA ASP A 6 12.40 1.80 6.26
C ASP A 6 12.29 3.26 6.74
N GLU A 7 13.36 4.04 6.56
CA GLU A 7 13.41 5.46 6.90
C GLU A 7 12.30 6.22 6.18
N LEU A 8 12.15 5.96 4.87
CA LEU A 8 11.11 6.58 4.05
C LEU A 8 9.70 6.23 4.55
N ILE A 9 9.39 4.95 4.78
CA ILE A 9 8.09 4.52 5.29
C ILE A 9 7.82 5.14 6.67
N GLY A 10 8.85 5.26 7.52
CA GLY A 10 8.74 5.88 8.84
C GLY A 10 8.51 7.39 8.82
N ALA A 11 8.83 8.06 7.72
CA ALA A 11 8.65 9.51 7.58
C ALA A 11 7.19 9.91 7.28
N PHE A 12 6.31 8.96 6.94
CA PHE A 12 4.91 9.24 6.63
C PHE A 12 3.98 8.74 7.74
N PRO A 13 2.99 9.54 8.15
CA PRO A 13 2.04 9.14 9.20
C PRO A 13 1.10 8.01 8.76
N ARG A 14 0.87 7.88 7.44
CA ARG A 14 -0.01 6.88 6.84
C ARG A 14 0.64 6.36 5.56
N VAL A 15 0.73 5.05 5.41
CA VAL A 15 1.32 4.37 4.26
C VAL A 15 0.36 3.31 3.76
N VAL A 16 0.18 3.20 2.44
CA VAL A 16 -0.70 2.23 1.80
C VAL A 16 -0.01 1.65 0.56
N THR A 17 -0.17 0.35 0.34
CA THR A 17 0.23 -0.29 -0.92
C THR A 17 -0.98 -0.42 -1.86
N ALA A 18 -0.75 -0.29 -3.16
CA ALA A 18 -1.72 -0.65 -4.19
C ALA A 18 -1.18 -1.83 -5.00
N GLU A 19 -1.91 -2.93 -5.03
CA GLU A 19 -1.40 -4.22 -5.51
C GLU A 19 -2.42 -4.95 -6.39
N LEU A 20 -1.95 -5.51 -7.52
CA LEU A 20 -2.77 -6.37 -8.38
C LEU A 20 -2.69 -7.85 -7.95
N ASN A 21 -2.73 -8.07 -6.64
CA ASN A 21 -2.63 -9.39 -6.00
C ASN A 21 -3.26 -9.33 -4.59
N SER A 22 -3.21 -10.44 -3.86
CA SER A 22 -3.82 -10.61 -2.52
C SER A 22 -3.10 -9.91 -1.36
N GLY A 23 -2.17 -8.97 -1.61
CA GLY A 23 -1.50 -8.19 -0.58
C GLY A 23 -0.11 -8.72 -0.16
N HIS A 24 0.61 -9.38 -1.06
CA HIS A 24 1.92 -9.95 -0.73
C HIS A 24 2.97 -8.87 -0.40
N LEU A 25 2.95 -7.71 -1.08
CA LEU A 25 3.87 -6.62 -0.79
C LEU A 25 3.59 -6.04 0.60
N SER A 26 2.32 -5.77 0.93
CA SER A 26 1.99 -5.25 2.27
C SER A 26 2.38 -6.23 3.36
N GLN A 27 2.14 -7.54 3.19
CA GLN A 27 2.55 -8.55 4.15
C GLN A 27 4.07 -8.57 4.34
N MET A 28 4.83 -8.54 3.25
CA MET A 28 6.29 -8.48 3.29
C MET A 28 6.79 -7.20 3.98
N LEU A 29 6.22 -6.04 3.67
CA LEU A 29 6.65 -4.78 4.28
C LEU A 29 6.30 -4.71 5.77
N ARG A 30 5.11 -5.16 6.16
CA ARG A 30 4.70 -5.25 7.58
C ARG A 30 5.62 -6.20 8.36
N SER A 31 5.96 -7.36 7.80
CA SER A 31 6.83 -8.32 8.49
C SER A 31 8.29 -7.86 8.56
N THR A 32 8.76 -7.13 7.54
CA THR A 32 10.15 -6.65 7.47
C THR A 32 10.38 -5.42 8.35
N PHE A 33 9.45 -4.47 8.34
CA PHE A 33 9.63 -3.17 9.01
C PHE A 33 8.78 -2.99 10.27
N LEU A 34 7.89 -3.94 10.59
CA LEU A 34 7.01 -3.89 11.77
C LEU A 34 6.17 -2.59 11.86
N LYS A 35 5.84 -2.00 10.71
CA LYS A 35 5.02 -0.80 10.57
C LYS A 35 3.62 -1.14 10.12
N ASP A 36 2.63 -0.37 10.57
CA ASP A 36 1.28 -0.46 10.03
C ASP A 36 1.25 0.13 8.62
N ILE A 37 0.80 -0.67 7.67
CA ILE A 37 0.80 -0.35 6.24
C ILE A 37 -0.57 -0.79 5.73
N GLY A 38 -1.37 0.11 5.16
CA GLY A 38 -2.65 -0.23 4.54
C GLY A 38 -2.48 -0.99 3.22
N THR A 39 -3.57 -1.54 2.69
CA THR A 39 -3.55 -2.28 1.42
C THR A 39 -4.79 -2.01 0.58
N ILE A 40 -4.58 -1.73 -0.70
CA ILE A 40 -5.60 -1.69 -1.74
C ILE A 40 -5.26 -2.81 -2.73
N SER A 41 -6.02 -3.90 -2.69
CA SER A 41 -5.78 -5.10 -3.50
C SER A 41 -6.86 -5.29 -4.56
N GLN A 42 -6.46 -5.64 -5.79
CA GLN A 42 -7.37 -5.98 -6.89
C GLN A 42 -6.87 -7.23 -7.62
N ILE A 43 -7.69 -8.27 -7.73
CA ILE A 43 -7.33 -9.57 -8.35
C ILE A 43 -8.17 -9.83 -9.61
N THR A 44 -8.49 -8.78 -10.36
CA THR A 44 -9.36 -8.86 -11.54
C THR A 44 -8.59 -9.14 -12.84
N GLY A 45 -7.25 -9.20 -12.78
CA GLY A 45 -6.39 -9.30 -13.96
C GLY A 45 -6.34 -8.03 -14.82
N GLN A 46 -7.01 -6.97 -14.39
CA GLN A 46 -7.02 -5.67 -15.05
C GLN A 46 -6.26 -4.62 -14.22
N PRO A 47 -5.68 -3.58 -14.85
CA PRO A 47 -5.11 -2.45 -14.13
C PRO A 47 -6.14 -1.73 -13.27
N PHE A 48 -5.68 -0.96 -12.29
CA PHE A 48 -6.54 -0.03 -11.57
C PHE A 48 -7.09 1.03 -12.51
N LYS A 49 -8.40 1.27 -12.45
CA LYS A 49 -8.98 2.49 -13.01
C LYS A 49 -8.61 3.66 -12.11
N VAL A 50 -8.25 4.79 -12.73
CA VAL A 50 -7.79 5.99 -12.00
C VAL A 50 -8.82 6.49 -10.99
N GLY A 51 -10.11 6.50 -11.35
CA GLY A 51 -11.19 6.94 -10.45
C GLY A 51 -11.33 6.05 -9.22
N ASP A 52 -11.37 4.73 -9.44
CA ASP A 52 -11.54 3.74 -8.38
C ASP A 52 -10.36 3.76 -7.41
N LEU A 53 -9.13 3.84 -7.93
CA LEU A 53 -7.93 3.93 -7.09
C LEU A 53 -7.89 5.23 -6.28
N LYS A 54 -8.27 6.36 -6.87
CA LYS A 54 -8.37 7.64 -6.12
C LYS A 54 -9.37 7.53 -4.97
N ALA A 55 -10.55 6.97 -5.21
CA ALA A 55 -11.56 6.79 -4.17
C ALA A 55 -11.06 5.87 -3.05
N ALA A 56 -10.43 4.75 -3.40
CA ALA A 56 -9.84 3.82 -2.44
C ALA A 56 -8.71 4.46 -1.63
N LEU A 57 -7.85 5.27 -2.25
CA LEU A 57 -6.80 6.02 -1.56
C LEU A 57 -7.37 7.04 -0.56
N THR A 58 -8.40 7.80 -0.95
CA THR A 58 -9.09 8.73 -0.05
C THR A 58 -9.69 8.02 1.16
N GLN A 59 -10.31 6.85 0.95
CA GLN A 59 -10.88 6.05 2.03
C GLN A 59 -9.79 5.49 2.95
N ALA A 60 -8.73 4.88 2.38
CA ALA A 60 -7.67 4.22 3.14
C ALA A 60 -6.80 5.22 3.92
N LEU A 61 -6.54 6.39 3.34
CA LEU A 61 -5.69 7.40 3.94
C LEU A 61 -6.46 8.38 4.79
N GLY A 62 -7.79 8.33 4.89
CA GLY A 62 -8.61 9.22 5.71
C GLY A 62 -8.54 10.70 5.26
N SER A 63 -9.68 11.23 4.83
CA SER A 63 -9.89 12.66 4.50
C SER A 63 -9.43 13.60 5.61
#